data_AF-A0A660WS63-F1
#
_entry.id   AF-A0A660WS63-F1
#
_cell.length_a   1.000
_cell.length_b   1.000
_cell.length_c   1.000
_cell.angle_alpha   90.00
_cell.angle_beta   90.00
_cell.angle_gamma   90.00
#
_symmetry.space_group_name_H-M   'P 1'
#
loop_
_entity.id
_entity.type
_entity.pdbx_description
1 polymer ?
#
loop_
_entity_poly.entity_id
_entity_poly.type
_entity_poly.pdbx_seq_one_letter_code
_entity_poly.pdbx_strand_id
1 'polypeptide(L)'
;MKFLYLLPNSFSYPSTLTLSFIKASYPVKFVPVRVLPRREGRSKINLLSDGLRFFIIIVRIAVFFSPLKVFLPIALFFLLCGFFYYLYTFLSFHRFTNMSAVLLTTSVIIFMLGLVSEQIANLRMEKIDDR
;
A
#
# COMPACT_ATOMS: atom_id res chain seq x y z
N MET A 1 6.45 -16.50 18.53
CA MET A 1 5.08 -16.01 18.21
C MET A 1 5.04 -14.49 17.93
N LYS A 2 6.03 -13.91 17.21
CA LYS A 2 6.16 -12.44 17.04
C LYS A 2 5.31 -11.86 15.88
N PHE A 3 4.74 -12.69 14.99
CA PHE A 3 4.01 -12.25 13.79
C PHE A 3 2.51 -12.64 13.77
N LEU A 4 2.02 -13.28 14.83
CA LEU A 4 0.65 -13.84 14.83
C LEU A 4 -0.42 -12.74 14.73
N TYR A 5 -0.16 -11.55 15.30
CA TYR A 5 -1.05 -10.39 15.25
C TYR A 5 -1.06 -9.68 13.88
N LEU A 6 -0.10 -10.00 12.99
CA LEU A 6 -0.04 -9.45 11.64
C LEU A 6 -0.88 -10.28 10.66
N LEU A 7 -1.21 -11.52 11.02
CA LEU A 7 -1.93 -12.43 10.13
C LEU A 7 -3.38 -11.96 9.97
N PRO A 8 -3.84 -11.75 8.72
CA PRO A 8 -5.25 -11.49 8.48
C PRO A 8 -6.07 -12.75 8.78
N ASN A 9 -7.30 -12.59 9.27
CA ASN A 9 -8.24 -13.68 9.59
C ASN A 9 -8.79 -14.41 8.34
N SER A 10 -8.08 -14.41 7.21
CA SER A 10 -8.58 -14.85 5.88
C SER A 10 -7.45 -15.36 4.97
N PHE A 11 -7.74 -15.50 3.66
CA PHE A 11 -6.96 -16.17 2.60
C PHE A 11 -5.56 -15.58 2.26
N SER A 12 -4.86 -14.94 3.20
CA SER A 12 -3.56 -14.28 2.92
C SER A 12 -2.52 -14.48 4.02
N TYR A 13 -2.78 -15.38 4.96
CA TYR A 13 -1.82 -15.74 6.00
C TYR A 13 -0.46 -16.19 5.46
N PRO A 14 -0.31 -17.00 4.38
CA PRO A 14 1.00 -17.44 3.93
C PRO A 14 1.83 -16.28 3.38
N SER A 15 1.23 -15.45 2.52
CA SER A 15 1.91 -14.29 1.92
C SER A 15 2.31 -13.25 2.97
N THR A 16 1.44 -13.02 3.96
CA THR A 16 1.72 -12.09 5.07
C THR A 16 2.87 -12.61 5.93
N LEU A 17 2.89 -13.92 6.20
CA LEU A 17 3.96 -14.57 6.96
C LEU A 17 5.30 -14.49 6.20
N THR A 18 5.31 -14.80 4.89
CA THR A 18 6.52 -14.71 4.05
C THR A 18 7.09 -13.30 4.04
N LEU A 19 6.26 -12.28 3.82
CA LEU A 19 6.72 -10.89 3.83
C LEU A 19 7.23 -10.47 5.21
N SER A 20 6.56 -10.89 6.28
CA SER A 20 6.99 -10.61 7.65
C SER A 20 8.35 -11.22 7.96
N PHE A 21 8.61 -12.44 7.49
CA PHE A 21 9.91 -13.11 7.69
C PHE A 21 11.02 -12.43 6.90
N ILE A 22 10.75 -12.03 5.65
CA ILE A 22 11.71 -11.27 4.83
C ILE A 22 12.02 -9.93 5.48
N LYS A 23 11.00 -9.21 5.97
CA LYS A 23 11.18 -7.87 6.56
C LYS A 23 11.88 -7.91 7.92
N ALA A 24 11.73 -8.99 8.68
CA ALA A 24 12.44 -9.23 9.92
C ALA A 24 13.82 -9.89 9.71
N SER A 25 14.35 -9.89 8.48
CA SER A 25 15.67 -10.40 8.13
C SER A 25 15.91 -11.88 8.49
N TYR A 26 14.85 -12.68 8.60
CA TYR A 26 15.00 -14.12 8.77
C TYR A 26 15.48 -14.78 7.46
N PRO A 27 16.32 -15.83 7.53
CA PRO A 27 16.73 -16.56 6.35
C PRO A 27 15.54 -17.31 5.73
N VAL A 28 15.19 -16.97 4.49
CA VAL A 28 14.11 -17.61 3.72
C VAL A 28 14.71 -18.33 2.52
N LYS A 29 14.35 -19.61 2.34
CA LYS A 29 14.73 -20.43 1.18
C LYS A 29 13.50 -20.79 0.37
N PHE A 30 13.54 -20.53 -0.94
CA PHE A 30 12.52 -20.98 -1.87
C PHE A 30 12.89 -22.37 -2.41
N VAL A 31 11.94 -23.30 -2.34
CA VAL A 31 12.12 -24.70 -2.80
C VAL A 31 11.09 -24.98 -3.89
N PRO A 32 11.49 -25.54 -5.04
CA PRO A 32 10.56 -25.87 -6.11
C PRO A 32 9.58 -26.96 -5.66
N VAL A 33 8.29 -26.73 -5.90
CA VAL A 33 7.22 -27.70 -5.62
C VAL A 33 6.45 -27.98 -6.91
N ARG A 34 6.28 -29.25 -7.26
CA ARG A 34 5.39 -29.66 -8.36
C ARG A 34 3.95 -29.65 -7.88
N VAL A 35 3.16 -28.73 -8.41
CA VAL A 35 1.73 -28.62 -8.11
C VAL A 35 0.96 -29.53 -9.07
N LEU A 36 0.08 -30.38 -8.54
CA LEU A 36 -0.77 -31.24 -9.36
C LEU A 36 -1.93 -30.44 -9.98
N PRO A 37 -2.35 -30.76 -11.21
CA PRO A 37 -3.54 -30.17 -11.78
C PRO A 37 -4.75 -30.48 -10.90
N ARG A 38 -5.66 -29.51 -10.76
CA ARG A 38 -6.91 -29.70 -10.03
C ARG A 38 -7.68 -30.81 -10.72
N ARG A 39 -7.92 -31.91 -9.99
CA ARG A 39 -8.62 -33.07 -10.54
C ARG A 39 -10.12 -32.84 -10.69
N GLU A 40 -10.76 -32.23 -9.68
CA GLU A 40 -12.21 -32.00 -9.64
C GLU A 40 -12.59 -30.73 -8.85
N GLY A 41 -13.80 -30.21 -9.08
CA GLY A 41 -14.40 -29.09 -8.32
C GLY A 41 -14.13 -27.67 -8.85
N ARG A 42 -15.06 -26.73 -8.60
CA ARG A 42 -14.91 -25.30 -8.97
C ARG A 42 -14.06 -24.54 -7.95
N SER A 43 -13.40 -23.47 -8.39
CA SER A 43 -12.69 -22.57 -7.47
C SER A 43 -13.69 -21.98 -6.47
N LYS A 44 -13.36 -22.05 -5.17
CA LYS A 44 -14.11 -21.32 -4.13
C LYS A 44 -13.72 -19.84 -4.07
N ILE A 45 -12.65 -19.46 -4.79
CA ILE A 45 -12.15 -18.08 -4.83
C ILE A 45 -12.99 -17.30 -5.83
N ASN A 46 -13.69 -16.29 -5.32
CA ASN A 46 -14.45 -15.33 -6.10
C ASN A 46 -13.57 -14.12 -6.38
N LEU A 47 -13.23 -13.89 -7.65
CA LEU A 47 -12.23 -12.89 -8.05
C LEU A 47 -12.56 -11.48 -7.56
N LEU A 48 -13.85 -11.11 -7.53
CA LEU A 48 -14.30 -9.79 -7.10
C LEU A 48 -14.31 -9.65 -5.57
N SER A 49 -15.06 -10.51 -4.86
CA SER A 49 -15.22 -10.37 -3.41
C SER A 49 -13.94 -10.72 -2.64
N ASP A 50 -13.23 -11.77 -3.05
CA ASP A 50 -11.96 -12.14 -2.43
C ASP A 50 -10.82 -11.22 -2.90
N GLY A 51 -10.89 -10.71 -4.13
CA GLY A 51 -9.95 -9.71 -4.64
C GLY A 51 -9.99 -8.40 -3.85
N LEU A 52 -11.18 -7.89 -3.53
CA LEU A 52 -11.34 -6.71 -2.69
C LEU A 52 -10.80 -6.93 -1.27
N ARG A 53 -11.09 -8.08 -0.66
CA ARG A 53 -10.52 -8.44 0.65
C ARG A 53 -9.00 -8.52 0.60
N PHE A 54 -8.45 -9.13 -0.45
CA PHE A 54 -7.02 -9.23 -0.68
C PHE A 54 -6.36 -7.86 -0.86
N PHE A 55 -7.01 -6.96 -1.62
CA PHE A 55 -6.55 -5.59 -1.80
C PHE A 55 -6.47 -4.81 -0.48
N ILE A 56 -7.51 -4.90 0.35
CA ILE A 56 -7.51 -4.28 1.70
C ILE A 56 -6.36 -4.83 2.54
N ILE A 57 -6.08 -6.13 2.46
CA ILE A 57 -4.94 -6.76 3.17
C ILE A 57 -3.61 -6.20 2.66
N ILE A 58 -3.42 -6.08 1.34
CA ILE A 58 -2.21 -5.48 0.75
C ILE A 58 -2.02 -4.05 1.25
N VAL A 59 -3.07 -3.22 1.19
CA VAL A 59 -3.01 -1.83 1.66
C VAL A 59 -2.66 -1.79 3.14
N ARG A 60 -3.27 -2.64 3.96
CA ARG A 60 -2.99 -2.72 5.40
C ARG A 60 -1.53 -3.09 5.69
N ILE A 61 -0.99 -4.07 4.97
CA ILE A 61 0.41 -4.50 5.08
C ILE A 61 1.35 -3.39 4.60
N ALA A 62 1.05 -2.75 3.46
CA ALA A 62 1.84 -1.66 2.92
C ALA A 62 1.89 -0.47 3.89
N VAL A 63 0.74 -0.06 4.44
CA VAL A 63 0.64 0.99 5.46
C VAL A 63 1.37 0.60 6.74
N PHE A 64 1.41 -0.69 7.10
CA PHE A 64 2.13 -1.14 8.28
C PHE A 64 3.65 -1.04 8.13
N PHE A 65 4.19 -1.43 6.97
CA PHE A 65 5.65 -1.54 6.79
C PHE A 65 6.31 -0.36 6.09
N SER A 66 5.60 0.33 5.19
CA SER A 66 6.10 1.52 4.48
C SER A 66 4.92 2.32 3.91
N PRO A 67 4.21 3.07 4.78
CA PRO A 67 3.06 3.89 4.39
C PRO A 67 3.32 4.77 3.18
N LEU A 68 4.53 5.31 3.02
CA LEU A 68 4.87 6.19 1.92
C LEU A 68 4.60 5.55 0.54
N LYS A 69 4.72 4.22 0.41
CA LYS A 69 4.40 3.50 -0.83
C LYS A 69 2.94 3.63 -1.26
N VAL A 70 2.03 3.89 -0.31
CA VAL A 70 0.60 4.09 -0.57
C VAL A 70 0.29 5.58 -0.78
N PHE A 71 0.82 6.45 0.08
CA PHE A 71 0.55 7.88 0.01
C PHE A 71 1.21 8.57 -1.19
N LEU A 72 2.42 8.15 -1.59
CA LEU A 72 3.17 8.75 -2.69
C LEU A 72 2.43 8.70 -4.05
N PRO A 73 1.94 7.54 -4.54
CA PRO A 73 1.22 7.50 -5.81
C PRO A 73 -0.07 8.34 -5.79
N ILE A 74 -0.74 8.41 -4.64
CA ILE A 74 -1.96 9.23 -4.47
C ILE A 74 -1.59 10.72 -4.51
N ALA A 75 -0.58 11.15 -3.75
CA ALA A 75 -0.11 12.52 -3.77
C ALA A 75 0.33 12.93 -5.19
N LEU A 76 1.07 12.07 -5.89
CA LEU A 76 1.51 12.31 -7.25
C LEU A 76 0.34 12.41 -8.22
N PHE A 77 -0.70 11.57 -8.07
CA PHE A 77 -1.92 11.66 -8.87
C PHE A 77 -2.57 13.05 -8.72
N PHE A 78 -2.77 13.52 -7.49
CA PHE A 78 -3.33 14.86 -7.25
C PHE A 78 -2.41 15.99 -7.74
N LEU A 79 -1.09 15.83 -7.62
CA LEU A 79 -0.10 16.79 -8.12
C LEU A 79 -0.23 16.94 -9.64
N LEU A 80 -0.22 15.81 -10.35
CA LEU A 80 -0.30 15.77 -11.80
C LEU A 80 -1.66 16.29 -12.30
N CYS A 81 -2.76 15.88 -11.67
CA CYS A 81 -4.08 16.41 -11.98
C CYS A 81 -4.15 17.93 -11.75
N GLY A 82 -3.66 18.42 -10.62
CA GLY A 82 -3.62 19.85 -10.31
C GLY A 82 -2.74 20.63 -11.28
N PHE A 83 -1.58 20.08 -11.64
CA PHE A 83 -0.63 20.68 -12.58
C PHE A 83 -1.20 20.74 -14.00
N PHE A 84 -1.73 19.63 -14.53
CA PHE A 84 -2.33 19.62 -15.87
C PHE A 84 -3.58 20.50 -15.94
N TYR A 85 -4.40 20.50 -14.88
CA TYR A 85 -5.55 21.37 -14.81
C TYR A 85 -5.14 22.86 -14.77
N TYR A 86 -4.14 23.20 -13.97
CA TYR A 86 -3.55 24.55 -13.97
C TYR A 86 -3.05 24.92 -15.37
N LEU A 87 -2.24 24.06 -16.00
CA LEU A 87 -1.67 24.30 -17.32
C LEU A 87 -2.78 24.55 -18.36
N TYR A 88 -3.84 23.75 -18.35
CA TYR A 88 -5.02 23.96 -19.19
C TYR A 88 -5.67 25.33 -18.94
N THR A 89 -5.96 25.67 -17.67
CA THR A 89 -6.60 26.94 -17.33
C THR A 89 -5.71 28.16 -17.61
N PHE A 90 -4.40 28.01 -17.48
CA PHE A 90 -3.43 29.04 -17.82
C PHE A 90 -3.40 29.26 -19.33
N LEU A 91 -3.33 28.21 -20.14
CA LEU A 91 -3.32 28.36 -21.60
C LEU A 91 -4.64 28.93 -22.16
N SER A 92 -5.79 28.53 -21.61
CA SER A 92 -7.10 28.98 -22.11
C SER A 92 -7.56 30.32 -21.55
N PHE A 93 -7.28 30.62 -20.28
CA PHE A 93 -7.86 31.77 -19.57
C PHE A 93 -6.82 32.66 -18.88
N HIS A 94 -5.53 32.30 -18.90
CA HIS A 94 -4.43 32.99 -18.21
C HIS A 94 -4.73 33.22 -16.72
N ARG A 95 -5.43 32.26 -16.10
CA ARG A 95 -5.89 32.36 -14.71
C ARG A 95 -5.50 31.13 -13.91
N PHE A 96 -5.09 31.38 -12.67
CA PHE A 96 -4.98 30.35 -11.66
C PHE A 96 -6.34 30.20 -10.96
N THR A 97 -6.88 28.99 -10.96
CA THR A 97 -8.22 28.72 -10.41
C THR A 97 -8.15 28.19 -8.99
N ASN A 98 -9.20 28.42 -8.20
CA ASN A 98 -9.34 27.84 -6.87
C ASN A 98 -9.22 26.30 -6.89
N MET A 99 -9.71 25.66 -7.95
CA MET A 99 -9.65 24.20 -8.08
C MET A 99 -8.21 23.70 -8.30
N SER A 100 -7.40 24.40 -9.11
CA SER A 100 -5.95 24.14 -9.20
C SER A 100 -5.27 24.26 -7.84
N ALA A 101 -5.62 25.29 -7.07
CA ALA A 101 -5.09 25.49 -5.72
C ALA A 101 -5.47 24.35 -4.78
N VAL A 102 -6.73 23.93 -4.79
CA VAL A 102 -7.23 22.81 -3.97
C VAL A 102 -6.53 21.49 -4.33
N LEU A 103 -6.38 21.17 -5.63
CA LEU A 103 -5.71 19.93 -6.06
C LEU A 103 -4.23 19.90 -5.64
N LEU A 104 -3.50 21.00 -5.85
CA LEU A 104 -2.09 21.09 -5.48
C LEU A 104 -1.89 21.08 -3.96
N THR A 105 -2.69 21.82 -3.20
CA THR A 105 -2.62 21.83 -1.73
C THR A 105 -2.96 20.46 -1.14
N THR A 106 -3.98 19.78 -1.69
CA THR A 106 -4.35 18.42 -1.29
C THR A 106 -3.21 17.44 -1.54
N SER A 107 -2.54 17.54 -2.70
CA SER A 107 -1.35 16.72 -2.99
C SER A 107 -0.25 16.89 -1.94
N VAL A 108 0.07 18.14 -1.58
CA VAL A 108 1.08 18.45 -0.56
C VAL A 108 0.67 17.89 0.81
N ILE A 109 -0.60 18.04 1.21
CA ILE A 109 -1.11 17.51 2.48
C ILE A 109 -0.99 15.97 2.52
N ILE A 110 -1.40 15.28 1.44
CA ILE A 110 -1.30 13.82 1.34
C ILE A 110 0.17 13.37 1.41
N PHE A 111 1.08 14.08 0.74
CA PHE A 111 2.51 13.78 0.80
C PHE A 111 3.08 13.96 2.21
N MET A 112 2.77 15.06 2.88
CA MET A 112 3.22 15.33 4.25
C MET A 112 2.67 14.29 5.24
N LEU A 113 1.39 13.91 5.10
CA LEU A 113 0.80 12.80 5.88
C LEU A 113 1.52 11.47 5.62
N GLY A 114 1.92 11.21 4.38
CA GLY A 114 2.74 10.06 4.02
C GLY A 114 4.09 10.05 4.72
N LEU A 115 4.80 11.18 4.74
CA LEU A 115 6.07 11.33 5.46
C LEU A 115 5.91 11.12 6.96
N VAL A 116 4.91 11.75 7.58
CA VAL A 116 4.62 11.59 9.02
C VAL A 116 4.31 10.13 9.34
N SER A 117 3.50 9.47 8.51
CA SER A 117 3.17 8.05 8.67
C SER A 117 4.41 7.16 8.58
N GLU A 118 5.32 7.42 7.65
CA GLU A 118 6.58 6.67 7.51
C GLU A 118 7.45 6.81 8.77
N GLN A 119 7.55 8.02 9.33
CA GLN A 119 8.28 8.24 10.59
C GLN A 119 7.67 7.45 11.74
N ILE A 120 6.33 7.44 11.87
CA ILE A 120 5.62 6.66 12.89
C ILE A 120 5.86 5.15 12.70
N ALA A 121 5.87 4.66 11.47
CA ALA A 121 6.14 3.25 11.17
C ALA A 121 7.57 2.85 11.56
N ASN A 122 8.56 3.70 11.27
CA ASN A 122 9.95 3.47 11.65
C ASN A 122 10.15 3.45 13.17
N LEU A 123 9.60 4.43 13.89
CA LEU A 123 9.63 4.47 15.36
C LEU A 123 8.96 3.25 16.02
N ARG A 124 7.91 2.72 15.39
CA ARG A 124 7.26 1.49 15.86
C ARG A 124 8.16 0.27 15.67
N MET A 125 8.87 0.19 14.54
CA MET A 125 9.79 -0.91 14.25
C MET A 125 11.01 -0.90 15.19
N GLU A 126 11.57 0.28 15.49
CA GLU A 126 12.66 0.45 16.47
C GLU A 126 12.30 -0.15 17.85
N LYS A 127 11.11 0.18 18.38
CA LYS A 127 10.62 -0.38 19.66
C LYS A 127 10.42 -1.91 19.67
N ILE A 128 10.30 -2.54 18.51
CA ILE A 128 10.14 -3.99 18.40
C ILE A 128 11.50 -4.69 18.41
N ASP A 129 12.56 -4.00 17.98
CA ASP A 129 13.93 -4.51 17.97
C ASP A 129 14.57 -4.42 19.36
N ASP A 130 14.22 -3.39 20.14
CA ASP A 130 14.63 -3.24 21.55
C ASP A 130 13.98 -4.24 22.53
N ARG A 131 13.10 -5.14 22.05
CA ARG A 131 12.41 -6.18 22.84
C ARG A 131 12.68 -7.60 22.33
#